data_AF-A0A2D4I9T2-F1
#
_entry.id   AF-A0A2D4I9T2-F1
#
_cell.length_a   1.000
_cell.length_b   1.000
_cell.length_c   1.000
_cell.angle_alpha   90.00
_cell.angle_beta   90.00
_cell.angle_gamma   90.00
#
_symmetry.space_group_name_H-M   'P 1'
#
loop_
_entity.id
_entity.type
_entity.pdbx_description
1 polymer ?
#
loop_
_entity_poly.entity_id
_entity_poly.type
_entity_poly.pdbx_seq_one_letter_code
_entity_poly.pdbx_strand_id
1 'polypeptide(L)'
;MYPDISSFIAPVPHCPELPIPTSRNRSAMFRSKSNSKEGIADTDYNSTDVAEEKKPYFSNQKDLSNLIRDLDLTKSQAELLTSKLKEWNLLDENVQVTDQRKHII
;
A
#
# COMPACT_ATOMS: atom_id res chain seq x y z
N MET A 1 3.29 29.91 -8.08
CA MET A 1 3.20 30.19 -9.53
C MET A 1 3.53 28.89 -10.25
N TYR A 2 2.73 28.48 -11.24
CA TYR A 2 3.01 27.24 -11.97
C TYR A 2 4.07 27.48 -13.07
N PRO A 3 4.95 26.50 -13.35
CA PRO A 3 5.98 26.64 -14.37
C PRO A 3 5.38 26.61 -15.79
N ASP A 4 5.91 27.44 -16.68
CA ASP A 4 5.53 27.52 -18.08
C ASP A 4 6.49 26.66 -18.94
N ILE A 5 6.27 25.35 -18.93
CA ILE A 5 7.03 24.38 -19.73
C ILE A 5 6.07 23.46 -20.47
N SER A 6 6.44 23.02 -21.68
CA SER A 6 5.57 22.21 -22.56
C SER A 6 5.13 20.88 -21.95
N SER A 7 5.82 20.37 -20.94
CA SER A 7 5.49 19.12 -20.24
C SER A 7 4.60 19.33 -19.02
N PHE A 8 4.26 20.57 -18.68
CA PHE A 8 3.49 20.90 -17.48
C PHE A 8 2.06 21.29 -17.83
N ILE A 9 1.09 20.70 -17.13
CA ILE A 9 -0.32 21.03 -17.22
C ILE A 9 -0.75 21.57 -15.85
N ALA A 10 -1.31 22.78 -15.83
CA ALA A 10 -1.85 23.37 -14.61
C ALA A 10 -3.07 22.58 -14.13
N PRO A 11 -3.29 22.50 -12.80
CA PRO A 11 -4.46 21.81 -12.27
C PRO A 11 -5.76 22.47 -12.73
N VAL A 12 -6.75 21.64 -13.03
CA VAL A 12 -8.08 22.07 -13.48
C VAL A 12 -8.86 22.62 -12.26
N PRO A 13 -9.35 23.86 -12.30
CA PRO A 13 -10.20 24.41 -11.24
C PRO A 13 -11.50 23.62 -11.09
N HIS A 14 -11.93 23.42 -9.85
CA HIS A 14 -13.21 22.78 -9.56
C HIS A 14 -14.38 23.68 -9.98
N CYS A 15 -15.42 23.07 -10.53
CA CYS A 15 -16.67 23.71 -10.91
C CYS A 15 -17.83 22.73 -10.64
N PRO A 16 -19.10 23.14 -10.81
CA PRO A 16 -20.24 22.24 -10.59
C PRO A 16 -20.21 20.96 -11.45
N GLU A 17 -19.58 21.02 -12.63
CA GLU A 17 -19.38 19.86 -13.52
C GLU A 17 -18.18 18.98 -13.09
N LEU A 18 -17.25 19.53 -12.31
CA LEU A 18 -16.05 18.85 -11.78
C LEU A 18 -15.97 19.02 -10.25
N PRO A 19 -16.92 18.46 -9.49
CA PRO A 19 -17.00 18.64 -8.05
C PRO A 19 -15.80 18.00 -7.35
N ILE A 20 -15.51 18.48 -6.14
CA ILE A 20 -14.47 17.90 -5.29
C ILE A 20 -14.91 16.46 -4.92
N PRO A 21 -14.05 15.44 -5.11
CA PRO A 21 -14.36 14.10 -4.66
C PRO A 21 -14.60 14.09 -3.15
N THR A 22 -15.79 13.68 -2.74
CA THR A 22 -16.11 13.55 -1.30
C THR A 22 -15.57 12.23 -0.78
N SER A 23 -14.91 12.28 0.39
CA SER A 23 -14.45 11.06 1.04
C SER A 23 -15.64 10.23 1.50
N ARG A 24 -15.54 8.90 1.38
CA ARG A 24 -16.62 8.00 1.80
C ARG A 24 -16.84 8.12 3.30
N ASN A 25 -18.02 8.58 3.71
CA ASN A 25 -18.38 8.72 5.11
C ASN A 25 -18.50 7.34 5.78
N ARG A 26 -17.47 6.92 6.53
CA ARG A 26 -17.43 5.65 7.26
C ARG A 26 -18.56 5.49 8.29
N SER A 27 -19.18 6.58 8.75
CA SER A 27 -20.28 6.51 9.72
C SER A 27 -21.61 6.05 9.11
N ALA A 28 -21.77 6.11 7.77
CA ALA A 28 -22.98 5.68 7.08
C ALA A 28 -23.06 4.14 6.89
N MET A 29 -21.98 3.40 7.13
CA MET A 29 -21.94 1.95 6.98
C MET A 29 -22.71 1.21 8.09
N PHE A 30 -22.96 1.87 9.23
CA PHE A 30 -23.66 1.30 10.37
C PHE A 30 -25.09 1.83 10.52
N ARG A 31 -25.84 2.00 9.43
CA ARG A 31 -27.29 2.22 9.54
C ARG A 31 -28.01 1.77 8.27
N SER A 32 -28.47 0.52 8.30
CA SER A 32 -29.90 0.18 8.16
C SER A 32 -30.09 -1.34 8.26
N LYS A 33 -30.70 -1.80 9.36
CA LYS A 33 -31.51 -3.01 9.34
C LYS A 33 -32.80 -2.66 8.60
N SER A 34 -33.03 -3.24 7.42
CA SER A 34 -34.38 -3.34 6.85
C SER A 34 -34.47 -4.55 5.93
N ASN A 35 -35.26 -5.54 6.36
CA ASN A 35 -35.77 -6.61 5.51
C ASN A 35 -36.54 -6.02 4.32
N SER A 36 -36.20 -6.43 3.10
CA SER A 36 -37.17 -6.58 2.01
C SER A 36 -36.64 -7.58 1.00
N LYS A 37 -37.54 -8.43 0.51
CA LYS A 37 -37.28 -9.60 -0.32
C LYS A 37 -37.27 -9.23 -1.81
N GLU A 38 -36.50 -10.01 -2.56
CA GLU A 38 -36.64 -10.36 -3.99
C GLU A 38 -36.52 -9.24 -5.04
N GLY A 39 -35.39 -9.28 -5.76
CA GLY A 39 -35.25 -8.80 -7.13
C GLY A 39 -34.32 -9.77 -7.86
N ILE A 40 -34.84 -10.46 -8.88
CA ILE A 40 -34.06 -11.32 -9.78
C ILE A 40 -33.06 -10.43 -10.54
N ALA A 41 -31.78 -10.72 -10.43
CA ALA A 41 -30.76 -10.22 -11.34
C ALA A 41 -29.88 -11.40 -11.75
N ASP A 42 -30.16 -11.95 -12.93
CA ASP A 42 -29.14 -12.66 -13.71
C ASP A 42 -27.99 -11.68 -13.93
N THR A 43 -26.77 -12.08 -13.60
CA THR A 43 -25.53 -11.85 -14.37
C THR A 43 -24.37 -12.37 -13.52
N ASP A 44 -23.60 -13.30 -14.09
CA ASP A 44 -22.43 -14.01 -13.56
C ASP A 44 -21.28 -13.10 -13.05
N TYR A 45 -21.54 -12.29 -12.03
CA TYR A 45 -20.50 -11.55 -11.33
C TYR A 45 -20.42 -12.05 -9.89
N ASN A 46 -19.92 -13.27 -9.74
CA ASN A 46 -19.34 -13.73 -8.47
C ASN A 46 -18.05 -12.95 -8.21
N SER A 47 -18.18 -11.65 -7.90
CA SER A 47 -17.20 -10.96 -7.08
C SER A 47 -17.41 -11.46 -5.66
N THR A 48 -17.13 -12.74 -5.42
CA THR A 48 -16.73 -13.20 -4.09
C THR A 48 -15.31 -12.68 -3.86
N ASP A 49 -15.14 -11.36 -3.91
CA ASP A 49 -14.18 -10.73 -3.03
C ASP A 49 -14.84 -10.83 -1.65
N VAL A 50 -14.79 -12.05 -1.09
CA VAL A 50 -14.76 -12.20 0.35
C VAL A 50 -13.65 -11.24 0.73
N ALA A 51 -14.04 -10.13 1.35
CA ALA A 51 -13.13 -9.20 1.98
C ALA A 51 -12.43 -9.97 3.10
N GLU A 52 -11.57 -10.91 2.74
CA GLU A 52 -10.49 -11.33 3.58
C GLU A 52 -9.77 -10.03 3.86
N GLU A 53 -9.87 -9.60 5.11
CA GLU A 53 -9.04 -8.53 5.65
C GLU A 53 -7.59 -8.99 5.44
N LYS A 54 -7.04 -8.75 4.25
CA LYS A 54 -5.67 -9.11 3.90
C LYS A 54 -4.81 -8.27 4.82
N LYS A 55 -4.36 -8.92 5.90
CA LYS A 55 -3.42 -8.31 6.83
C LYS A 55 -2.27 -7.72 6.01
N PRO A 56 -1.84 -6.48 6.30
CA PRO A 56 -0.69 -5.92 5.62
C PRO A 56 0.47 -6.90 5.69
N TYR A 57 1.05 -7.23 4.54
CA TYR A 57 2.22 -8.08 4.49
C TYR A 57 3.43 -7.25 4.93
N PHE A 58 4.06 -7.68 6.01
CA PHE A 58 5.30 -7.11 6.48
C PHE A 58 6.45 -8.03 6.07
N SER A 59 7.50 -7.44 5.49
CA SER A 59 8.66 -8.22 5.05
C SER A 59 9.39 -8.79 6.26
N ASN A 60 9.68 -10.10 6.23
CA ASN A 60 10.42 -10.77 7.29
C ASN A 60 11.94 -10.68 7.04
N GLN A 61 12.76 -11.07 8.01
CA GLN A 61 14.23 -11.10 7.92
C GLN A 61 14.73 -11.88 6.70
N LYS A 62 14.06 -12.98 6.35
CA LYS A 62 14.41 -13.79 5.18
C LYS A 62 14.21 -13.01 3.88
N ASP A 63 13.10 -12.29 3.77
CA ASP A 63 12.75 -11.52 2.58
C ASP A 63 13.73 -10.35 2.41
N LEU A 64 14.07 -9.70 3.51
CA LEU A 64 15.10 -8.66 3.54
C LEU A 64 16.50 -9.21 3.14
N SER A 65 16.90 -10.37 3.67
CA SER A 65 18.19 -10.99 3.34
C SER A 65 18.27 -11.43 1.88
N ASN A 66 17.17 -11.97 1.34
CA ASN A 66 17.07 -12.28 -0.08
C ASN A 66 17.19 -11.02 -0.91
N LEU A 67 16.48 -9.95 -0.55
CA LEU A 67 16.53 -8.67 -1.26
C LEU A 67 17.93 -8.07 -1.31
N ILE A 68 18.67 -8.10 -0.19
CA ILE A 68 20.07 -7.65 -0.13
C ILE A 68 20.96 -8.44 -1.09
N ARG A 69 20.75 -9.76 -1.17
CA ARG A 69 21.52 -10.65 -2.06
C ARG A 69 21.14 -10.50 -3.53
N ASP A 70 19.85 -10.40 -3.82
CA ASP A 70 19.31 -10.34 -5.18
C ASP A 70 19.66 -9.01 -5.86
N LEU A 71 19.82 -7.94 -5.06
CA LEU A 71 20.25 -6.61 -5.52
C LEU A 71 21.76 -6.37 -5.37
N ASP A 72 22.51 -7.37 -4.88
CA ASP A 72 23.96 -7.29 -4.62
C ASP A 72 24.37 -6.01 -3.86
N LEU A 73 23.64 -5.70 -2.78
CA LEU A 73 23.84 -4.47 -2.03
C LEU A 73 25.09 -4.56 -1.15
N THR A 74 25.88 -3.49 -1.16
CA THR A 74 26.95 -3.32 -0.17
C THR A 74 26.38 -3.13 1.24
N LYS A 75 27.20 -3.37 2.28
CA LYS A 75 26.76 -3.26 3.69
C LYS A 75 26.07 -1.92 4.00
N SER A 76 26.67 -0.81 3.58
CA SER A 76 26.12 0.53 3.82
C SER A 76 24.78 0.76 3.12
N GLN A 77 24.61 0.20 1.91
CA GLN A 77 23.36 0.29 1.16
C GLN A 77 22.28 -0.59 1.80
N ALA A 78 22.63 -1.78 2.28
CA ALA A 78 21.72 -2.65 3.02
C ALA A 78 21.25 -2.00 4.33
N GLU A 79 22.15 -1.36 5.08
CA GLU A 79 21.81 -0.60 6.29
C GLU A 79 20.87 0.57 5.97
N LEU A 80 21.15 1.33 4.90
CA LEU A 80 20.27 2.43 4.47
C LEU A 80 18.88 1.93 4.06
N LEU A 81 18.82 0.82 3.30
CA LEU A 81 17.58 0.18 2.90
C LEU A 81 16.76 -0.25 4.11
N THR A 82 17.38 -0.95 5.06
CA THR A 82 16.69 -1.38 6.29
C THR A 82 16.18 -0.21 7.11
N SER A 83 16.96 0.86 7.23
CA SER A 83 16.54 2.09 7.92
C SER A 83 15.29 2.70 7.28
N LYS A 84 15.23 2.75 5.95
CA LYS A 84 14.07 3.27 5.20
C LYS A 84 12.85 2.37 5.31
N LEU A 85 13.02 1.05 5.19
CA LEU A 85 11.92 0.10 5.36
C LEU A 85 11.35 0.13 6.78
N LYS A 86 12.19 0.38 7.79
CA LYS A 86 11.75 0.59 9.17
C LYS A 86 10.98 1.91 9.33
N GLU A 87 11.47 3.00 8.73
CA GLU A 87 10.79 4.31 8.74
C GLU A 87 9.38 4.22 8.12
N TRP A 88 9.22 3.40 7.08
CA TRP A 88 7.93 3.16 6.42
C TRP A 88 7.04 2.13 7.13
N ASN A 89 7.47 1.54 8.25
CA ASN A 89 6.78 0.44 8.93
C ASN A 89 6.45 -0.73 7.98
N LEU A 90 7.37 -1.08 7.07
CA LEU A 90 7.20 -2.20 6.12
C LEU A 90 7.90 -3.50 6.58
N LEU A 91 8.62 -3.43 7.69
CA LEU A 91 9.26 -4.58 8.32
C LEU A 91 8.40 -5.13 9.44
N ASP A 92 8.47 -6.43 9.65
CA ASP A 92 7.89 -7.06 10.84
C ASP A 92 8.64 -6.58 12.10
N GLU A 93 7.95 -6.46 13.24
CA GLU A 93 8.53 -5.97 14.50
C GLU A 93 9.72 -6.80 14.97
N ASN A 94 9.80 -8.06 14.53
CA ASN A 94 10.87 -9.00 14.90
C ASN A 94 12.11 -8.90 13.99
N VAL A 95 12.10 -8.04 12.97
CA VAL A 95 13.24 -7.87 12.05
C VAL A 95 14.33 -7.04 12.72
N GLN A 96 15.40 -7.73 13.13
CA GLN A 96 16.60 -7.12 13.67
C GLN A 96 17.57 -6.81 12.52
N VAL A 97 18.15 -5.61 12.53
CA VAL A 97 19.32 -5.29 11.68
C VAL A 97 20.49 -6.12 12.20
N THR A 98 20.61 -7.35 11.72
CA THR A 98 21.73 -8.21 12.06
C THR A 98 22.87 -7.94 11.11
N ASP A 99 24.00 -7.56 11.69
CA ASP A 99 25.26 -7.41 10.97
C ASP A 99 25.70 -8.80 10.46
N GLN A 100 25.69 -9.03 9.14
CA GLN A 100 26.24 -10.23 8.51
C GLN A 100 27.32 -9.76 7.51
N ARG A 101 28.56 -10.28 7.43
CA ARG A 101 29.20 -11.52 7.91
C ARG A 101 30.64 -11.21 8.34
N LYS A 102 31.19 -11.93 9.32
CA LYS A 102 32.65 -12.23 9.30
C LYS A 102 32.87 -13.31 8.26
N HIS A 103 33.57 -12.99 7.18
CA HIS A 103 34.10 -14.01 6.27
C HIS A 103 35.22 -14.73 7.02
N ILE A 104 35.05 -16.03 7.29
CA ILE A 104 36.16 -16.91 7.64
C ILE A 104 36.24 -17.94 6.52
N ILE A 105 37.48 -18.21 6.12
CA ILE A 105 37.99 -19.02 5.00
C ILE A 105 38.22 -18.20 3.73
#